data_AF-I3UGV3-F1
#
_entry.id   AF-I3UGV3-F1
#
_cell.length_a   1.000
_cell.length_b   1.000
_cell.length_c   1.000
_cell.angle_alpha   90.00
_cell.angle_beta   90.00
_cell.angle_gamma   90.00
#
_symmetry.space_group_name_H-M   'P 1'
#
loop_
_entity.id
_entity.type
_entity.pdbx_description
1 polymer ?
#
loop_
_entity_poly.entity_id
_entity_poly.type
_entity_poly.pdbx_seq_one_letter_code
_entity_poly.pdbx_strand_id
1 'polypeptide(L)'
;MNDFLQALQPGSQKKTIIVRINDMGTAWFDEDLLACMIDTVDMINIPKIESSEQMQDFFLAFDKAASALDKPPAILVNIETALALVNAADIAATDKRIAGLQLGLGDLFEPLGIHRYEPATVHHVMVQLRLAAGSAGVYAYDSAYANIGNSEGYRQEALLAKAVGFLGKTCIHPSQIAIANEVFTPTREEVDWARKIVESAGQASHGAYVLDGQMIDVPFINKAKMILRQIGE
;
A
#
# COMPACT_ATOMS: atom_id res chain seq x y z
N MET A 1 24.38 -0.28 -1.06
CA MET A 1 23.13 0.04 -0.32
C MET A 1 23.42 0.36 1.14
N ASN A 2 24.14 -0.53 1.84
CA ASN A 2 24.46 -0.36 3.26
C ASN A 2 25.04 1.01 3.61
N ASP A 3 26.10 1.47 2.92
CA ASP A 3 26.72 2.79 3.18
C ASP A 3 25.75 3.98 3.08
N PHE A 4 24.80 3.92 2.15
CA PHE A 4 23.79 4.96 1.98
C PHE A 4 22.77 4.94 3.12
N LEU A 5 22.30 3.75 3.50
CA LEU A 5 21.34 3.58 4.59
C LEU A 5 21.94 3.99 5.95
N GLN A 6 23.21 3.61 6.20
CA GLN A 6 23.94 4.01 7.41
C GLN A 6 24.24 5.52 7.48
N ALA A 7 24.26 6.21 6.34
CA ALA A 7 24.41 7.66 6.30
C ALA A 7 23.12 8.43 6.65
N LEU A 8 21.97 7.75 6.68
CA LEU A 8 20.70 8.36 7.12
C LEU A 8 20.73 8.56 8.62
N GLN A 9 20.46 9.78 9.09
CA GLN A 9 20.41 10.07 10.52
C GLN A 9 19.00 9.81 11.08
N PRO A 10 18.86 9.04 12.18
CA PRO A 10 17.57 8.87 12.85
C PRO A 10 16.92 10.22 13.20
N GLY A 11 15.65 10.39 12.84
CA GLY A 11 14.89 11.61 13.11
C GLY A 11 15.21 12.81 12.20
N SER A 12 16.15 12.71 11.26
CA SER A 12 16.47 13.81 10.34
C SER A 12 15.50 13.95 9.17
N GLN A 13 14.74 12.89 8.86
CA GLN A 13 13.84 12.81 7.72
C GLN A 13 12.40 12.57 8.20
N LYS A 14 11.45 13.42 7.79
CA LYS A 14 10.01 13.27 8.09
C LYS A 14 9.29 12.26 7.17
N LYS A 15 10.02 11.58 6.29
CA LYS A 15 9.48 10.70 5.25
C LYS A 15 9.59 9.26 5.71
N THR A 16 8.57 8.47 5.41
CA THR A 16 8.64 7.01 5.53
C THR A 16 9.67 6.47 4.54
N ILE A 17 10.63 5.71 5.04
CA ILE A 17 11.68 5.07 4.24
C ILE A 17 11.28 3.61 3.99
N ILE A 18 11.07 3.29 2.72
CA ILE A 18 10.77 1.93 2.26
C ILE A 18 11.92 1.46 1.38
N VAL A 19 12.52 0.30 1.69
CA VAL A 19 13.60 -0.29 0.90
C VAL A 19 13.08 -1.54 0.21
N ARG A 20 13.07 -1.54 -1.14
CA ARG A 20 12.82 -2.77 -1.91
C ARG A 20 14.11 -3.58 -1.97
N ILE A 21 14.07 -4.81 -1.48
CA ILE A 21 15.20 -5.73 -1.51
C ILE A 21 15.11 -6.67 -2.71
N ASN A 22 16.19 -7.40 -2.99
CA ASN A 22 16.16 -8.46 -3.99
C ASN A 22 15.29 -9.65 -3.55
N ASP A 23 14.85 -10.46 -4.51
CA ASP A 23 14.00 -11.63 -4.22
C ASP A 23 14.78 -12.74 -3.50
N MET A 24 14.06 -13.56 -2.72
CA MET A 24 14.62 -14.63 -1.87
C MET A 24 15.45 -15.65 -2.64
N GLY A 25 15.24 -15.81 -3.95
CA GLY A 25 15.98 -16.76 -4.78
C GLY A 25 17.34 -16.24 -5.24
N THR A 26 17.68 -15.00 -4.94
CA THR A 26 18.93 -14.37 -5.39
C THR A 26 20.05 -14.44 -4.36
N ALA A 27 21.29 -14.34 -4.83
CA ALA A 27 22.48 -14.28 -3.98
C ALA A 27 22.58 -13.00 -3.13
N TRP A 28 21.76 -11.98 -3.40
CA TRP A 28 21.79 -10.68 -2.73
C TRP A 28 20.78 -10.55 -1.59
N PHE A 29 19.82 -11.47 -1.49
CA PHE A 29 18.71 -11.39 -0.53
C PHE A 29 19.18 -11.21 0.92
N ASP A 30 20.10 -12.06 1.39
CA ASP A 30 20.56 -12.04 2.78
C ASP A 30 21.30 -10.74 3.12
N GLU A 31 22.16 -10.25 2.20
CA GLU A 31 22.90 -9.01 2.39
C GLU A 31 21.96 -7.80 2.41
N ASP A 32 20.98 -7.77 1.50
CA ASP A 32 20.00 -6.71 1.45
C ASP A 32 19.12 -6.66 2.69
N LEU A 33 18.64 -7.83 3.14
CA LEU A 33 17.81 -7.98 4.32
C LEU A 33 18.54 -7.47 5.56
N LEU A 34 19.80 -7.88 5.75
CA LEU A 34 20.63 -7.42 6.86
C LEU A 34 20.90 -5.91 6.80
N ALA A 35 21.15 -5.35 5.62
CA ALA A 35 21.36 -3.92 5.46
C ALA A 35 20.11 -3.07 5.79
N CYS A 36 18.91 -3.66 5.73
CA CYS A 36 17.66 -3.01 6.11
C CYS A 36 17.37 -3.07 7.61
N MET A 37 18.13 -3.83 8.40
CA MET A 37 17.94 -3.98 9.85
C MET A 37 18.52 -2.79 10.62
N ILE A 38 17.98 -1.60 10.37
CA ILE A 38 18.36 -0.35 11.04
C ILE A 38 17.13 0.49 11.36
N ASP A 39 17.22 1.33 12.41
CA ASP A 39 16.10 2.12 12.93
C ASP A 39 15.51 3.13 11.93
N THR A 40 16.26 3.52 10.90
CA THR A 40 15.82 4.50 9.90
C THR A 40 14.98 3.91 8.77
N VAL A 41 14.89 2.57 8.66
CA VAL A 41 14.07 1.90 7.65
C VAL A 41 12.72 1.55 8.27
N ASP A 42 11.65 2.18 7.77
CA ASP A 42 10.30 1.94 8.29
C ASP A 42 9.68 0.67 7.73
N MET A 43 9.96 0.38 6.45
CA MET A 43 9.43 -0.80 5.77
C MET A 43 10.43 -1.45 4.81
N ILE A 44 10.35 -2.76 4.69
CA ILE A 44 10.98 -3.54 3.63
C ILE A 44 9.90 -3.91 2.60
N ASN A 45 10.19 -3.68 1.33
CA ASN A 45 9.36 -4.15 0.22
C ASN A 45 9.96 -5.43 -0.39
N ILE A 46 9.27 -6.56 -0.25
CA ILE A 46 9.73 -7.87 -0.74
C ILE A 46 9.06 -8.21 -2.08
N PRO A 47 9.83 -8.45 -3.16
CA PRO A 47 9.31 -8.87 -4.46
C PRO A 47 9.03 -10.37 -4.56
N LYS A 48 8.19 -10.74 -5.53
CA LYS A 48 7.97 -12.12 -6.03
C LYS A 48 7.60 -13.18 -4.98
N ILE A 49 6.88 -12.81 -3.92
CA ILE A 49 6.27 -13.80 -3.03
C ILE A 49 4.97 -14.31 -3.67
N GLU A 50 4.86 -15.62 -3.84
CA GLU A 50 3.72 -16.26 -4.50
C GLU A 50 2.85 -17.12 -3.56
N SER A 51 3.30 -17.39 -2.33
CA SER A 51 2.54 -18.20 -1.38
C SER A 51 2.77 -17.80 0.08
N SER A 52 1.88 -18.24 0.97
CA SER A 52 2.02 -18.03 2.42
C SER A 52 3.21 -18.82 2.98
N GLU A 53 3.57 -19.98 2.41
CA GLU A 53 4.76 -20.74 2.80
C GLU A 53 6.05 -19.98 2.47
N GLN A 54 6.15 -19.40 1.27
CA GLN A 54 7.27 -18.53 0.93
C GLN A 54 7.34 -17.32 1.86
N MET A 55 6.18 -16.77 2.24
CA MET A 55 6.11 -15.66 3.20
C MET A 55 6.55 -16.09 4.61
N GLN A 56 6.29 -17.33 5.03
CA GLN A 56 6.80 -17.89 6.30
C GLN A 56 8.32 -18.08 6.25
N ASP A 57 8.84 -18.60 5.14
CA ASP A 57 10.29 -18.73 4.94
C ASP A 57 10.99 -17.36 4.98
N PHE A 58 10.38 -16.34 4.39
CA PHE A 58 10.84 -14.95 4.51
C PHE A 58 10.90 -14.53 5.97
N PHE A 59 9.84 -14.76 6.75
CA PHE A 59 9.81 -14.35 8.15
C PHE A 59 10.82 -15.09 9.03
N LEU A 60 11.15 -16.34 8.71
CA LEU A 60 12.22 -17.06 9.38
C LEU A 60 13.59 -16.39 9.17
N ALA A 61 13.89 -15.97 7.94
CA ALA A 61 15.10 -15.21 7.63
C ALA A 61 15.07 -13.81 8.26
N PHE A 62 13.92 -13.13 8.20
CA PHE A 62 13.68 -11.83 8.81
C PHE A 62 13.94 -11.86 10.32
N ASP A 63 13.38 -12.84 11.05
CA ASP A 63 13.52 -12.96 12.50
C ASP A 63 14.97 -13.17 12.92
N LYS A 64 15.72 -13.95 12.14
CA LYS A 64 17.15 -14.14 12.34
C LYS A 64 17.93 -12.83 12.17
N ALA A 65 17.63 -12.08 11.10
CA ALA A 65 18.28 -10.81 10.80
C ALA A 65 17.90 -9.70 11.79
N ALA A 66 16.64 -9.68 12.25
CA ALA A 66 16.07 -8.67 13.14
C ALA A 66 16.39 -8.89 14.63
N SER A 67 17.14 -9.93 14.98
CA SER A 67 17.34 -10.37 16.38
C SER A 67 17.91 -9.32 17.34
N ALA A 68 18.54 -8.27 16.83
CA ALA A 68 19.10 -7.17 17.62
C ALA A 68 18.24 -5.89 17.64
N LEU A 69 17.08 -5.87 16.95
CA LEU A 69 16.20 -4.70 16.85
C LEU A 69 14.99 -4.83 17.79
N ASP A 70 14.74 -3.78 18.58
CA ASP A 70 13.52 -3.69 19.40
C ASP A 70 12.26 -3.52 18.52
N LYS A 71 12.39 -2.82 17.40
CA LYS A 71 11.30 -2.55 16.46
C LYS A 71 11.77 -2.72 15.02
N PRO A 72 11.67 -3.94 14.46
CA PRO A 72 12.11 -4.17 13.10
C PRO A 72 11.14 -3.56 12.07
N PRO A 73 11.59 -3.35 10.81
CA PRO A 73 10.77 -2.73 9.77
C PRO A 73 9.48 -3.52 9.48
N ALA A 74 8.39 -2.83 9.13
CA ALA A 74 7.19 -3.51 8.66
C ALA A 74 7.36 -3.99 7.21
N ILE A 75 6.47 -4.87 6.73
CA ILE A 75 6.60 -5.53 5.44
C ILE A 75 5.55 -5.04 4.45
N LEU A 76 6.02 -4.63 3.27
CA LEU A 76 5.22 -4.41 2.09
C LEU A 76 5.51 -5.56 1.12
N VAL A 77 4.47 -6.26 0.64
CA VAL A 77 4.65 -7.40 -0.27
C VAL A 77 4.22 -7.00 -1.68
N ASN A 78 5.11 -7.16 -2.66
CA ASN A 78 4.75 -6.97 -4.07
C ASN A 78 3.92 -8.17 -4.57
N ILE A 79 2.70 -7.90 -4.99
CA ILE A 79 1.83 -8.85 -5.69
C ILE A 79 1.97 -8.56 -7.19
N GLU A 80 2.86 -9.32 -7.83
CA GLU A 80 3.35 -9.02 -9.18
C GLU A 80 3.42 -10.26 -10.09
N THR A 81 2.81 -11.37 -9.67
CA THR A 81 2.61 -12.57 -10.51
C THR A 81 1.16 -13.05 -10.39
N ALA A 82 0.71 -13.87 -11.35
CA ALA A 82 -0.65 -14.40 -11.33
C ALA A 82 -0.93 -15.23 -10.08
N LEU A 83 0.04 -16.07 -9.68
CA LEU A 83 -0.08 -16.92 -8.51
C LEU A 83 -0.11 -16.09 -7.22
N ALA A 84 0.74 -15.07 -7.11
CA ALA A 84 0.70 -14.12 -6.01
C ALA A 84 -0.67 -13.42 -5.89
N LEU A 85 -1.28 -13.03 -7.02
CA LEU A 85 -2.59 -12.38 -7.02
C LEU A 85 -3.72 -13.32 -6.57
N VAL A 86 -3.66 -14.59 -6.99
CA VAL A 86 -4.59 -15.63 -6.53
C VAL A 86 -4.45 -15.85 -5.02
N ASN A 87 -3.21 -15.89 -4.51
CA ASN A 87 -2.89 -16.19 -3.11
C ASN A 87 -2.81 -14.94 -2.20
N ALA A 88 -3.14 -13.76 -2.72
CA ALA A 88 -2.85 -12.48 -2.05
C ALA A 88 -3.45 -12.37 -0.64
N ALA A 89 -4.62 -12.95 -0.41
CA ALA A 89 -5.28 -12.94 0.90
C ALA A 89 -4.51 -13.77 1.94
N ASP A 90 -4.06 -14.97 1.55
CA ASP A 90 -3.31 -15.88 2.42
C ASP A 90 -1.90 -15.34 2.69
N ILE A 91 -1.25 -14.75 1.68
CA ILE A 91 0.02 -14.03 1.84
C ILE A 91 -0.15 -12.91 2.86
N ALA A 92 -1.17 -12.04 2.70
CA ALA A 92 -1.40 -10.91 3.60
C ALA A 92 -1.71 -11.33 5.05
N ALA A 93 -2.34 -12.48 5.25
CA ALA A 93 -2.69 -13.00 6.57
C ALA A 93 -1.53 -13.72 7.30
N THR A 94 -0.37 -13.88 6.64
CA THR A 94 0.72 -14.74 7.16
C THR A 94 1.33 -14.20 8.45
N ASP A 95 1.53 -12.88 8.58
CA ASP A 95 2.15 -12.29 9.77
C ASP A 95 1.64 -10.85 9.99
N LYS A 96 1.49 -10.47 11.26
CA LYS A 96 1.04 -9.13 11.69
C LYS A 96 1.97 -7.97 11.26
N ARG A 97 3.21 -8.27 10.88
CA ARG A 97 4.19 -7.28 10.40
C ARG A 97 3.96 -6.88 8.95
N ILE A 98 3.12 -7.61 8.22
CA ILE A 98 2.68 -7.19 6.88
C ILE A 98 1.80 -5.95 7.04
N ALA A 99 2.30 -4.81 6.58
CA ALA A 99 1.59 -3.54 6.61
C ALA A 99 0.75 -3.33 5.35
N GLY A 100 1.09 -3.99 4.24
CA GLY A 100 0.31 -3.88 3.02
C GLY A 100 0.78 -4.75 1.87
N LEU A 101 -0.01 -4.71 0.80
CA LEU A 101 0.31 -5.30 -0.49
C LEU A 101 0.50 -4.19 -1.52
N GLN A 102 1.50 -4.33 -2.38
CA GLN A 102 1.75 -3.42 -3.49
C GLN A 102 1.53 -4.13 -4.82
N LEU A 103 0.73 -3.55 -5.70
CA LEU A 103 0.47 -4.13 -7.02
C LEU A 103 1.66 -3.90 -7.96
N GLY A 104 2.11 -4.95 -8.66
CA GLY A 104 3.12 -4.85 -9.72
C GLY A 104 2.55 -5.22 -11.09
N LEU A 105 1.91 -4.27 -11.78
CA LEU A 105 1.19 -4.56 -13.04
C LEU A 105 2.12 -4.93 -14.20
N GLY A 106 3.35 -4.42 -14.26
CA GLY A 106 4.30 -4.75 -15.32
C GLY A 106 4.66 -6.23 -15.31
N ASP A 107 5.21 -6.70 -14.20
CA ASP A 107 5.60 -8.10 -14.04
C ASP A 107 4.39 -9.06 -14.03
N LEU A 108 3.20 -8.57 -13.65
CA LEU A 108 1.97 -9.37 -13.68
C LEU A 108 1.44 -9.56 -15.11
N PHE A 109 1.40 -8.51 -15.93
CA PHE A 109 0.71 -8.53 -17.21
C PHE A 109 1.59 -8.93 -18.39
N GLU A 110 2.85 -8.48 -18.42
CA GLU A 110 3.74 -8.73 -19.56
C GLU A 110 3.94 -10.24 -19.83
N PRO A 111 4.20 -11.11 -18.83
CA PRO A 111 4.37 -12.55 -19.08
C PRO A 111 3.09 -13.25 -19.57
N LEU A 112 1.92 -12.67 -19.30
CA LEU A 112 0.62 -13.20 -19.69
C LEU A 112 0.11 -12.64 -21.03
N GLY A 113 0.82 -11.68 -21.62
CA GLY A 113 0.38 -10.97 -22.83
C GLY A 113 -0.87 -10.10 -22.61
N ILE A 114 -1.13 -9.68 -21.37
CA ILE A 114 -2.26 -8.80 -21.04
C ILE A 114 -1.87 -7.36 -21.41
N HIS A 115 -2.76 -6.65 -22.10
CA HIS A 115 -2.52 -5.27 -22.47
C HIS A 115 -2.47 -4.35 -21.24
N ARG A 116 -1.28 -3.78 -20.94
CA ARG A 116 -0.99 -3.05 -19.70
C ARG A 116 -1.94 -1.90 -19.38
N TYR A 117 -2.48 -1.21 -20.39
CA TYR A 117 -3.25 0.01 -20.22
C TYR A 117 -4.74 -0.16 -20.49
N GLU A 118 -5.27 -1.39 -20.52
CA GLU A 118 -6.71 -1.64 -20.62
C GLU A 118 -7.41 -1.33 -19.28
N PRO A 119 -8.23 -0.25 -19.18
CA PRO A 119 -8.75 0.22 -17.89
C PRO A 119 -9.63 -0.82 -17.17
N ALA A 120 -10.43 -1.58 -17.90
CA ALA A 120 -11.31 -2.58 -17.29
C ALA A 120 -10.51 -3.71 -16.62
N THR A 121 -9.43 -4.15 -17.26
CA THR A 121 -8.53 -5.18 -16.74
C THR A 121 -7.74 -4.68 -15.55
N VAL A 122 -7.18 -3.47 -15.62
CA VAL A 122 -6.47 -2.84 -14.49
C VAL A 122 -7.41 -2.69 -13.29
N HIS A 123 -8.62 -2.19 -13.50
CA HIS A 123 -9.61 -2.03 -12.42
C HIS A 123 -9.96 -3.37 -11.76
N HIS A 124 -10.18 -4.42 -12.56
CA HIS A 124 -10.50 -5.75 -12.03
C HIS A 124 -9.42 -6.26 -11.06
N VAL A 125 -8.15 -6.15 -11.47
CA VAL A 125 -7.01 -6.58 -10.65
C VAL A 125 -6.84 -5.70 -9.40
N MET A 126 -7.04 -4.39 -9.52
CA MET A 126 -7.01 -3.49 -8.35
C MET A 126 -8.06 -3.88 -7.32
N VAL A 127 -9.30 -4.12 -7.74
CA VAL A 127 -10.39 -4.55 -6.84
C VAL A 127 -10.05 -5.87 -6.17
N GLN A 128 -9.56 -6.85 -6.93
CA GLN A 128 -9.14 -8.15 -6.38
C GLN A 128 -8.07 -7.98 -5.30
N LEU A 129 -7.01 -7.23 -5.57
CA LEU A 129 -5.94 -6.98 -4.60
C LEU A 129 -6.45 -6.24 -3.36
N ARG A 130 -7.30 -5.22 -3.52
CA ARG A 130 -7.83 -4.45 -2.40
C ARG A 130 -8.70 -5.29 -1.47
N LEU A 131 -9.53 -6.18 -2.03
CA LEU A 131 -10.33 -7.10 -1.23
C LEU A 131 -9.44 -8.09 -0.46
N ALA A 132 -8.40 -8.64 -1.10
CA ALA A 132 -7.43 -9.51 -0.46
C ALA A 132 -6.65 -8.83 0.68
N ALA A 133 -6.17 -7.60 0.46
CA ALA A 133 -5.54 -6.81 1.51
C ALA A 133 -6.54 -6.46 2.64
N GLY A 134 -7.80 -6.19 2.27
CA GLY A 134 -8.88 -5.90 3.21
C GLY A 134 -9.22 -7.07 4.15
N SER A 135 -9.17 -8.31 3.67
CA SER A 135 -9.45 -9.48 4.52
C SER A 135 -8.43 -9.69 5.63
N ALA A 136 -7.20 -9.21 5.44
CA ALA A 136 -6.15 -9.19 6.47
C ALA A 136 -6.06 -7.85 7.24
N GLY A 137 -6.88 -6.85 6.89
CA GLY A 137 -6.85 -5.52 7.51
C GLY A 137 -5.62 -4.68 7.15
N VAL A 138 -4.94 -4.99 6.04
CA VAL A 138 -3.70 -4.31 5.61
C VAL A 138 -3.95 -3.32 4.46
N TYR A 139 -3.00 -2.41 4.23
CA TYR A 139 -3.08 -1.41 3.17
C TYR A 139 -2.88 -2.02 1.78
N ALA A 140 -3.34 -1.31 0.74
CA ALA A 140 -3.02 -1.62 -0.66
C ALA A 140 -2.36 -0.39 -1.30
N TYR A 141 -1.27 -0.63 -2.02
CA TYR A 141 -0.47 0.38 -2.71
C TYR A 141 -0.46 0.10 -4.22
N ASP A 142 -0.61 1.15 -5.01
CA ASP A 142 -0.81 1.02 -6.45
C ASP A 142 0.52 0.86 -7.20
N SER A 143 0.43 0.42 -8.44
CA SER A 143 1.51 0.08 -9.34
C SER A 143 2.17 1.28 -10.00
N ALA A 144 3.40 1.05 -10.47
CA ALA A 144 4.11 1.92 -11.39
C ALA A 144 3.35 2.06 -12.72
N TYR A 145 3.42 3.26 -13.31
CA TYR A 145 2.92 3.58 -14.64
C TYR A 145 4.10 4.02 -15.51
N ALA A 146 4.47 3.17 -16.48
CA ALA A 146 5.74 3.27 -17.21
C ALA A 146 5.76 4.36 -18.27
N ASN A 147 4.60 4.72 -18.85
CA ASN A 147 4.53 5.76 -19.88
C ASN A 147 4.61 7.18 -19.27
N ILE A 148 5.83 7.61 -18.95
CA ILE A 148 6.12 8.91 -18.30
C ILE A 148 5.57 10.10 -19.11
N GLY A 149 5.53 9.98 -20.45
CA GLY A 149 5.01 11.03 -21.34
C GLY A 149 3.49 11.20 -21.29
N ASN A 150 2.76 10.25 -20.70
CA ASN A 150 1.30 10.29 -20.60
C ASN A 150 0.86 10.60 -19.17
N SER A 151 1.00 11.87 -18.77
CA SER A 151 0.56 12.34 -17.44
C SER A 151 -0.94 12.19 -17.20
N GLU A 152 -1.75 12.30 -18.26
CA GLU A 152 -3.20 12.12 -18.17
C GLU A 152 -3.55 10.66 -17.88
N GLY A 153 -2.91 9.71 -18.58
CA GLY A 153 -3.06 8.29 -18.29
C GLY A 153 -2.64 7.93 -16.86
N TYR A 154 -1.56 8.54 -16.35
CA TYR A 154 -1.16 8.40 -14.95
C TYR A 154 -2.26 8.89 -13.99
N ARG A 155 -2.82 10.08 -14.24
CA ARG A 155 -3.89 10.68 -13.43
C ARG A 155 -5.14 9.81 -13.42
N GLN A 156 -5.55 9.29 -14.57
CA GLN A 156 -6.73 8.41 -14.66
C GLN A 156 -6.54 7.10 -13.89
N GLU A 157 -5.36 6.46 -13.99
CA GLU A 157 -5.06 5.25 -13.21
C GLU A 157 -4.97 5.57 -11.69
N ALA A 158 -4.47 6.75 -11.32
CA ALA A 158 -4.44 7.20 -9.92
C ALA A 158 -5.85 7.43 -9.34
N LEU A 159 -6.75 8.06 -10.10
CA LEU A 159 -8.14 8.26 -9.70
C LEU A 159 -8.87 6.93 -9.52
N LEU A 160 -8.59 5.97 -10.43
CA LEU A 160 -9.10 4.60 -10.32
C LEU A 160 -8.63 3.93 -9.03
N ALA A 161 -7.33 4.00 -8.74
CA ALA A 161 -6.74 3.44 -7.53
C ALA A 161 -7.34 4.07 -6.25
N LYS A 162 -7.50 5.41 -6.20
CA LYS A 162 -8.16 6.11 -5.09
C LYS A 162 -9.61 5.63 -4.91
N ALA A 163 -10.36 5.50 -6.00
CA ALA A 163 -11.76 5.05 -5.95
C ALA A 163 -11.91 3.62 -5.41
N VAL A 164 -10.98 2.73 -5.75
CA VAL A 164 -10.95 1.35 -5.23
C VAL A 164 -10.55 1.31 -3.75
N GLY A 165 -9.84 2.33 -3.24
CA GLY A 165 -9.43 2.44 -1.85
C GLY A 165 -7.94 2.14 -1.60
N PHE A 166 -7.09 2.29 -2.62
CA PHE A 166 -5.65 2.26 -2.45
C PHE A 166 -5.16 3.48 -1.66
N LEU A 167 -4.07 3.31 -0.91
CA LEU A 167 -3.52 4.37 -0.06
C LEU A 167 -2.72 5.42 -0.84
N GLY A 168 -2.19 5.05 -2.00
CA GLY A 168 -1.34 5.91 -2.81
C GLY A 168 -0.92 5.22 -4.11
N LYS A 169 -0.19 5.97 -4.94
CA LYS A 169 0.35 5.49 -6.22
C LYS A 169 1.86 5.61 -6.30
N THR A 170 2.47 4.55 -6.82
CA THR A 170 3.91 4.52 -7.09
C THR A 170 4.30 5.60 -8.10
N CYS A 171 5.36 6.34 -7.80
CA CYS A 171 5.98 7.33 -8.68
C CYS A 171 7.36 6.81 -9.09
N ILE A 172 7.56 6.56 -10.39
CA ILE A 172 8.86 6.16 -10.96
C ILE A 172 9.60 7.33 -11.61
N HIS A 173 8.94 8.49 -11.72
CA HIS A 173 9.52 9.72 -12.25
C HIS A 173 9.04 10.93 -11.43
N PRO A 174 9.89 11.95 -11.18
CA PRO A 174 9.51 13.11 -10.36
C PRO A 174 8.24 13.84 -10.81
N SER A 175 7.95 13.87 -12.12
CA SER A 175 6.73 14.50 -12.65
C SER A 175 5.42 13.87 -12.15
N GLN A 176 5.47 12.63 -11.67
CA GLN A 176 4.30 11.91 -11.17
C GLN A 176 3.94 12.30 -9.73
N ILE A 177 4.90 12.82 -8.96
CA ILE A 177 4.75 13.11 -7.52
C ILE A 177 3.64 14.13 -7.27
N ALA A 178 3.62 15.23 -8.03
CA ALA A 178 2.61 16.27 -7.87
C ALA A 178 1.20 15.74 -8.15
N ILE A 179 1.05 14.93 -9.21
CA ILE A 179 -0.23 14.33 -9.61
C ILE A 179 -0.71 13.33 -8.55
N ALA A 180 0.17 12.46 -8.06
CA ALA A 180 -0.17 11.51 -7.01
C ALA A 180 -0.63 12.23 -5.74
N ASN A 181 0.12 13.23 -5.27
CA ASN A 181 -0.26 14.00 -4.09
C ASN A 181 -1.60 14.70 -4.27
N GLU A 182 -1.83 15.32 -5.44
CA GLU A 182 -3.11 15.98 -5.75
C GLU A 182 -4.28 15.01 -5.70
N VAL A 183 -4.16 13.85 -6.37
CA VAL A 183 -5.25 12.86 -6.44
C VAL A 183 -5.56 12.27 -5.07
N PHE A 184 -4.54 11.85 -4.32
CA PHE A 184 -4.71 11.14 -3.06
C PHE A 184 -4.94 12.05 -1.84
N THR A 185 -4.76 13.37 -1.99
CA THR A 185 -5.20 14.33 -0.96
C THR A 185 -6.73 14.37 -0.95
N PRO A 186 -7.39 14.28 0.23
CA PRO A 186 -8.82 14.47 0.33
C PRO A 186 -9.25 15.84 -0.19
N THR A 187 -10.32 15.90 -0.97
CA THR A 187 -10.87 17.19 -1.42
C THR A 187 -11.53 17.92 -0.26
N ARG A 188 -11.75 19.22 -0.42
CA ARG A 188 -12.46 20.02 0.58
C ARG A 188 -13.87 19.46 0.83
N GLU A 189 -14.54 19.01 -0.21
CA GLU A 189 -15.87 18.39 -0.14
C GLU A 189 -15.84 17.07 0.63
N GLU A 190 -14.82 16.23 0.41
CA GLU A 190 -14.63 14.98 1.17
C GLU A 190 -14.41 15.25 2.67
N VAL A 191 -13.63 16.30 2.99
CA VAL A 191 -13.35 16.72 4.37
C VAL A 191 -14.59 17.32 5.03
N ASP A 192 -15.30 18.23 4.35
CA ASP A 192 -16.51 18.86 4.89
C ASP A 192 -17.61 17.82 5.13
N TRP A 193 -17.75 16.84 4.23
CA TRP A 193 -18.59 15.67 4.43
C TRP A 193 -18.15 14.86 5.66
N ALA A 194 -16.85 14.58 5.80
CA ALA A 194 -16.33 13.78 6.92
C ALA A 194 -16.57 14.46 8.28
N ARG A 195 -16.32 15.77 8.40
CA ARG A 195 -16.63 16.53 9.63
C ARG A 195 -18.11 16.45 9.97
N LYS A 196 -19.00 16.65 8.98
CA LYS A 196 -20.45 16.56 9.17
C LYS A 196 -20.90 15.17 9.66
N ILE A 197 -20.32 14.10 9.13
CA ILE A 197 -20.60 12.73 9.58
C ILE A 197 -20.16 12.51 11.04
N VAL A 198 -18.95 12.93 11.40
CA VAL A 198 -18.43 12.76 12.76
C VAL A 198 -19.22 13.60 13.78
N GLU A 199 -19.59 14.83 13.44
CA GLU A 199 -20.39 15.71 14.31
C GLU A 199 -21.82 15.15 14.53
N SER A 200 -22.46 14.65 13.47
CA SER A 200 -23.81 14.07 13.57
C SER A 200 -23.86 12.75 14.34
N ALA A 201 -22.76 11.98 14.35
CA ALA A 201 -22.68 10.72 15.10
C ALA A 201 -22.83 10.92 16.61
N GLY A 202 -22.39 12.06 17.17
CA GLY A 202 -22.54 12.39 18.59
C GLY A 202 -24.00 12.64 19.02
N GLN A 203 -24.90 12.84 18.06
CA GLN A 203 -26.32 13.13 18.31
C GLN A 203 -27.21 11.88 18.17
N ALA A 204 -26.68 10.77 17.64
CA ALA A 204 -27.42 9.54 17.40
C ALA A 204 -27.31 8.58 18.59
N SER A 205 -28.44 8.30 19.25
CA SER A 205 -28.51 7.36 20.38
C SER A 205 -28.60 5.88 19.96
N HIS A 206 -28.75 5.59 18.66
CA HIS A 206 -28.96 4.25 18.13
C HIS A 206 -28.18 4.06 16.82
N GLY A 207 -27.42 2.97 16.72
CA GLY A 207 -26.52 2.52 15.63
C GLY A 207 -26.52 3.23 14.27
N ALA A 208 -27.69 3.40 13.62
CA ALA A 208 -27.81 4.03 12.32
C ALA A 208 -28.87 5.15 12.33
N TYR A 209 -28.66 6.20 11.53
CA TYR A 209 -29.53 7.38 11.43
C TYR A 209 -29.55 7.93 10.00
N VAL A 210 -30.42 8.90 9.71
CA VAL A 210 -30.52 9.54 8.38
C VAL A 210 -29.92 10.94 8.42
N LEU A 211 -29.04 11.24 7.47
CA LEU A 211 -28.44 12.56 7.23
C LEU A 211 -28.51 12.88 5.74
N ASP A 212 -29.08 14.03 5.37
CA ASP A 212 -29.29 14.46 3.97
C ASP A 212 -29.93 13.39 3.06
N GLY A 213 -30.84 12.58 3.61
CA GLY A 213 -31.50 11.50 2.88
C GLY A 213 -30.66 10.23 2.69
N GLN A 214 -29.46 10.16 3.27
CA GLN A 214 -28.61 8.97 3.30
C GLN A 214 -28.64 8.31 4.67
N MET A 215 -28.67 6.97 4.69
CA MET A 215 -28.50 6.20 5.92
C MET A 215 -27.02 6.19 6.30
N ILE A 216 -26.73 6.61 7.52
CA ILE A 216 -25.39 6.66 8.10
C ILE A 216 -25.32 5.62 9.22
N ASP A 217 -24.29 4.78 9.17
CA ASP A 217 -23.96 3.77 10.17
C ASP A 217 -22.45 3.79 10.51
N VAL A 218 -21.99 2.81 11.29
CA VAL A 218 -20.60 2.72 11.78
C VAL A 218 -19.54 2.76 10.66
N PRO A 219 -19.67 1.99 9.56
CA PRO A 219 -18.78 2.11 8.39
C PRO A 219 -18.59 3.53 7.86
N PHE A 220 -19.66 4.32 7.74
CA PHE A 220 -19.58 5.70 7.26
C PHE A 220 -18.81 6.60 8.23
N ILE A 221 -19.04 6.43 9.53
CA ILE A 221 -18.31 7.15 10.59
C ILE A 221 -16.82 6.79 10.57
N ASN A 222 -16.49 5.50 10.41
CA ASN A 222 -15.10 5.05 10.34
C ASN A 222 -14.39 5.62 9.10
N LYS A 223 -15.06 5.66 7.95
CA LYS A 223 -14.54 6.30 6.74
C LYS A 223 -14.30 7.80 6.96
N ALA A 224 -15.25 8.50 7.57
CA ALA A 224 -15.12 9.92 7.87
C ALA A 224 -13.92 10.19 8.80
N LYS A 225 -13.77 9.43 9.89
CA LYS A 225 -12.61 9.53 10.80
C LYS A 225 -11.28 9.28 10.07
N MET A 226 -11.26 8.34 9.14
CA MET A 226 -10.06 8.06 8.33
C MET A 226 -9.67 9.27 7.46
N ILE A 227 -10.64 9.93 6.82
CA ILE A 227 -10.41 11.14 6.02
C ILE A 227 -9.84 12.28 6.87
N LEU A 228 -10.41 12.51 8.06
CA LEU A 228 -9.92 13.55 8.98
C LEU A 228 -8.50 13.27 9.47
N ARG A 229 -8.21 12.00 9.82
CA ARG A 229 -6.86 11.59 10.23
C ARG A 229 -5.81 11.86 9.14
N GLN A 230 -6.17 11.74 7.86
CA GLN A 230 -5.24 12.01 6.74
C GLN A 230 -4.82 13.49 6.67
N ILE A 231 -5.64 14.42 7.16
CA ILE A 231 -5.33 15.85 7.21
C ILE A 231 -4.82 16.32 8.59
N GLY A 232 -4.70 15.40 9.55
CA GLY A 232 -4.19 15.69 10.90
C GLY A 232 -5.22 16.18 11.91
N GLU A 233 -6.51 15.92 11.66
CA GLU A 233 -7.63 16.13 12.59
C GLU A 233 -8.01 14.82 13.31
#